data_AF-A0A0R2RAK9-F1
#
_entry.id   AF-A0A0R2RAK9-F1
#
_cell.length_a   1.000
_cell.length_b   1.000
_cell.length_c   1.000
_cell.angle_alpha   90.00
_cell.angle_beta   90.00
_cell.angle_gamma   90.00
#
_symmetry.space_group_name_H-M   'P 1'
#
loop_
_entity.id
_entity.type
_entity.pdbx_description
1 polymer ?
#
loop_
_entity_poly.entity_id
_entity_poly.type
_entity_poly.pdbx_seq_one_letter_code
_entity_poly.pdbx_strand_id
1 'polypeptide(L)'
;VVPRSFKKIQFFLKKKVKIKIYEIKDLKLKKLLKIEANFKQVGSDRIANAISVINNKDNFIILDFGTATTFDVLVKNTYKGGIISPGVRLSLNTLSDKATLIPKINLKQIKKVIGVDTTSAVRSGFFWGYAGLIDNIINLIIKETRKSFKVIITGGFSELFKNSIKTKVIHNKDITIKGLFKASKLI
;
A
#
# COMPACT_ATOMS: atom_id res chain seq x y z
N VAL A 1 11.35 4.27 -3.23
CA VAL A 1 11.67 3.63 -1.92
C VAL A 1 12.92 2.73 -1.89
N VAL A 2 13.59 2.44 -3.01
CA VAL A 2 14.86 1.66 -3.01
C VAL A 2 16.04 2.59 -3.35
N PRO A 3 16.85 3.04 -2.36
CA PRO A 3 17.86 4.08 -2.58
C PRO A 3 18.95 3.71 -3.59
N ARG A 4 19.39 2.44 -3.58
CA ARG A 4 20.43 1.96 -4.52
C ARG A 4 19.94 2.02 -5.96
N SER A 5 18.73 1.53 -6.23
CA SER A 5 18.12 1.57 -7.57
C SER A 5 17.86 3.00 -8.02
N PHE A 6 17.40 3.87 -7.12
CA PHE A 6 17.19 5.28 -7.41
C PHE A 6 18.47 5.96 -7.91
N LYS A 7 19.60 5.79 -7.21
CA LYS A 7 20.90 6.38 -7.63
C LYS A 7 21.34 5.90 -9.01
N LYS A 8 21.21 4.60 -9.29
CA LYS A 8 21.55 4.02 -10.60
C LYS A 8 20.69 4.59 -11.73
N ILE A 9 19.38 4.62 -11.54
CA ILE A 9 18.42 5.15 -12.52
C ILE A 9 18.64 6.65 -12.73
N GLN A 10 18.83 7.41 -11.65
CA GLN A 10 19.08 8.85 -11.70
C GLN A 10 20.35 9.17 -12.49
N PHE A 11 21.45 8.43 -12.25
CA PHE A 11 22.69 8.58 -12.99
C PHE A 11 22.52 8.27 -14.48
N PHE A 12 21.88 7.15 -14.80
CA PHE A 12 21.61 6.74 -16.17
C PHE A 12 20.79 7.79 -16.94
N LEU A 13 19.67 8.24 -16.36
CA LEU A 13 18.78 9.22 -16.98
C LEU A 13 19.43 10.59 -17.14
N LYS A 14 20.22 11.06 -16.16
CA LYS A 14 21.01 12.30 -16.28
C LYS A 14 21.97 12.24 -17.47
N LYS A 15 22.65 11.10 -17.66
CA LYS A 15 23.61 10.93 -18.76
C LYS A 15 22.95 10.81 -20.14
N LYS A 16 21.76 10.20 -20.22
CA LYS A 16 21.11 9.88 -21.50
C LYS A 16 20.09 10.90 -21.97
N VAL A 17 19.31 11.49 -21.07
CA VAL A 17 18.10 12.24 -21.43
C VAL A 17 18.25 13.75 -21.22
N LYS A 18 19.32 14.22 -20.55
CA LYS A 18 19.56 15.64 -20.21
C LYS A 18 18.36 16.33 -19.51
N ILE A 19 17.46 15.56 -18.90
CA ILE A 19 16.32 16.07 -18.13
C ILE A 19 16.67 16.12 -16.64
N LYS A 20 16.23 17.18 -15.96
CA LYS A 20 16.36 17.30 -14.51
C LYS A 20 15.39 16.33 -13.81
N ILE A 21 15.94 15.50 -12.94
CA ILE A 21 15.19 14.47 -12.21
C ILE A 21 14.91 14.98 -10.81
N TYR A 22 13.65 14.93 -10.40
CA TYR A 22 13.19 15.33 -9.09
C TYR A 22 12.77 14.10 -8.27
N GLU A 23 13.21 14.02 -7.02
CA GLU A 23 12.70 13.06 -6.05
C GLU A 23 11.55 13.72 -5.29
N ILE A 24 10.46 12.98 -5.05
CA ILE A 24 9.23 13.60 -4.52
C ILE A 24 9.43 14.23 -3.13
N LYS A 25 10.31 13.68 -2.29
CA LYS A 25 10.55 14.20 -0.94
C LYS A 25 11.43 15.45 -0.96
N ASP A 26 12.12 15.73 -2.08
CA ASP A 26 12.85 16.98 -2.31
C ASP A 26 11.91 18.15 -2.70
N LEU A 27 10.64 17.88 -3.03
CA LEU A 27 9.67 18.92 -3.39
C LEU A 27 9.12 19.66 -2.15
N LYS A 28 8.55 20.85 -2.37
CA LYS A 28 7.91 21.68 -1.32
C LYS A 28 6.54 21.11 -0.88
N LEU A 29 6.52 19.86 -0.44
CA LEU A 29 5.30 19.08 -0.15
C LEU A 29 4.37 19.72 0.89
N LYS A 30 4.91 20.53 1.81
CA LYS A 30 4.13 21.28 2.82
C LYS A 30 3.08 22.21 2.20
N LYS A 31 3.22 22.59 0.92
CA LYS A 31 2.20 23.36 0.17
C LYS A 31 0.95 22.54 -0.16
N LEU A 32 1.05 21.21 -0.16
CA LEU A 32 -0.04 20.30 -0.48
C LEU A 32 -0.51 19.54 0.76
N LEU A 33 0.42 18.95 1.51
CA LEU A 33 0.17 17.93 2.52
C LEU A 33 0.88 18.29 3.83
N LYS A 34 0.14 18.30 4.94
CA LYS A 34 0.71 18.29 6.29
C LYS A 34 1.11 16.85 6.64
N ILE A 35 2.30 16.65 7.18
CA ILE A 35 2.80 15.32 7.56
C ILE A 35 3.15 15.35 9.04
N GLU A 36 2.47 14.52 9.82
CA GLU A 36 2.71 14.38 11.27
C GLU A 36 3.63 13.19 11.61
N ALA A 37 3.63 12.16 10.76
CA ALA A 37 4.59 11.07 10.86
C ALA A 37 6.03 11.55 10.63
N ASN A 38 7.02 10.76 11.07
CA ASN A 38 8.42 11.07 10.81
C ASN A 38 8.73 11.05 9.30
N PHE A 39 8.76 12.23 8.68
CA PHE A 39 8.93 12.40 7.24
C PHE A 39 10.15 11.69 6.67
N LYS A 40 11.26 11.60 7.41
CA LYS A 40 12.47 10.92 6.95
C LYS A 40 12.24 9.42 6.75
N GLN A 41 11.40 8.80 7.58
CA GLN A 41 11.12 7.36 7.58
C GLN A 41 9.98 6.95 6.63
N VAL A 42 9.09 7.88 6.26
CA VAL A 42 8.00 7.56 5.32
C VAL A 42 8.55 7.36 3.90
N GLY A 43 8.13 6.28 3.25
CA GLY A 43 8.48 5.96 1.87
C GLY A 43 7.92 6.97 0.87
N SER A 44 8.70 7.29 -0.17
CA SER A 44 8.32 8.23 -1.23
C SER A 44 7.04 7.81 -1.98
N ASP A 45 6.79 6.50 -2.10
CA ASP A 45 5.57 5.91 -2.67
C ASP A 45 4.33 6.19 -1.82
N ARG A 46 4.41 5.99 -0.50
CA ARG A 46 3.33 6.27 0.46
C ARG A 46 2.94 7.75 0.44
N ILE A 47 3.94 8.64 0.32
CA ILE A 47 3.69 10.08 0.15
C ILE A 47 2.99 10.38 -1.18
N ALA A 48 3.42 9.76 -2.29
CA ALA A 48 2.77 9.92 -3.58
C ALA A 48 1.30 9.44 -3.51
N ASN A 49 1.07 8.26 -2.94
CA ASN A 49 -0.25 7.70 -2.72
C ASN A 49 -1.15 8.68 -1.94
N ALA A 50 -0.66 9.23 -0.82
CA ALA A 50 -1.40 10.23 -0.03
C ALA A 50 -1.74 11.50 -0.82
N ILE A 51 -0.79 12.06 -1.57
CA ILE A 51 -0.98 13.29 -2.36
C ILE A 51 -2.05 13.08 -3.45
N SER A 52 -2.15 11.88 -4.02
CA SER A 52 -3.10 11.62 -5.10
C SER A 52 -4.56 11.86 -4.70
N VAL A 53 -4.92 11.60 -3.44
CA VAL A 53 -6.31 11.59 -2.94
C VAL A 53 -6.60 12.74 -2.00
N ILE A 54 -5.55 13.46 -1.58
CA ILE A 54 -5.66 14.56 -0.63
C ILE A 54 -6.70 15.60 -1.07
N ASN A 55 -7.57 15.93 -0.12
CA ASN A 55 -8.56 17.00 -0.20
C ASN A 55 -8.89 17.53 1.20
N ASN A 56 -9.69 18.59 1.31
CA ASN A 56 -10.00 19.24 2.59
C ASN A 56 -11.28 18.71 3.27
N LYS A 57 -11.92 17.67 2.72
CA LYS A 57 -13.26 17.21 3.12
C LYS A 57 -13.24 15.79 3.70
N ASP A 58 -12.57 14.87 3.03
CA ASP A 58 -12.61 13.45 3.31
C ASP A 58 -11.41 12.97 4.12
N ASN A 59 -11.56 11.84 4.80
CA ASN A 59 -10.45 11.07 5.35
C ASN A 59 -10.26 9.81 4.51
N PHE A 60 -9.02 9.36 4.35
CA PHE A 60 -8.68 8.21 3.54
C PHE A 60 -7.84 7.20 4.32
N ILE A 61 -8.13 5.92 4.10
CA ILE A 61 -7.21 4.83 4.37
C ILE A 61 -6.76 4.32 3.01
N ILE A 62 -5.46 4.35 2.72
CA ILE A 62 -4.91 3.80 1.49
C ILE A 62 -4.26 2.46 1.81
N LEU A 63 -4.88 1.39 1.35
CA LEU A 63 -4.40 0.02 1.44
C LEU A 63 -3.60 -0.32 0.17
N ASP A 64 -2.30 -0.52 0.31
CA ASP A 64 -1.40 -0.87 -0.79
C ASP A 64 -0.84 -2.28 -0.60
N PHE A 65 -1.12 -3.15 -1.57
CA PHE A 65 -0.58 -4.50 -1.68
C PHE A 65 0.72 -4.51 -2.48
N GLY A 66 1.79 -3.99 -1.89
CA GLY A 66 3.15 -4.05 -2.44
C GLY A 66 3.94 -5.25 -1.94
N THR A 67 5.27 -5.07 -1.84
CA THR A 67 6.16 -6.01 -1.14
C THR A 67 5.78 -6.16 0.33
N ALA A 68 5.26 -5.10 0.93
CA ALA A 68 4.57 -5.09 2.21
C ALA A 68 3.09 -4.72 1.97
N THR A 69 2.23 -5.10 2.91
CA THR A 69 0.84 -4.61 2.93
C THR A 69 0.82 -3.37 3.81
N THR A 70 0.56 -2.19 3.25
CA THR A 70 0.58 -0.93 4.02
C THR A 70 -0.78 -0.27 4.07
N PHE A 71 -1.04 0.42 5.18
CA PHE A 71 -2.22 1.25 5.38
C PHE A 71 -1.76 2.67 5.66
N ASP A 72 -2.03 3.62 4.77
CA ASP A 72 -1.76 5.04 5.00
C ASP A 72 -3.01 5.74 5.52
N VAL A 73 -2.89 6.44 6.64
CA VAL A 73 -4.01 7.15 7.27
C VAL A 73 -3.89 8.64 7.00
N LEU A 74 -4.85 9.15 6.25
CA LEU A 74 -4.96 10.55 5.87
C LEU A 74 -6.25 11.13 6.46
N VAL A 75 -6.12 12.19 7.26
CA VAL A 75 -7.27 12.94 7.80
C VAL A 75 -7.28 14.30 7.10
N LYS A 76 -8.24 14.52 6.19
CA LYS A 76 -8.26 15.68 5.29
C LYS A 76 -6.92 15.83 4.54
N ASN A 77 -6.21 16.93 4.80
CA ASN A 77 -4.91 17.24 4.22
C ASN A 77 -3.72 16.84 5.11
N THR A 78 -3.95 16.02 6.13
CA THR A 78 -2.94 15.65 7.12
C THR A 78 -2.64 14.15 7.07
N TYR A 79 -1.42 13.81 6.68
CA TYR A 79 -0.88 12.45 6.74
C TYR A 79 -0.50 12.14 8.18
N LYS A 80 -1.31 11.28 8.82
CA LYS A 80 -1.13 10.91 10.23
C LYS A 80 0.00 9.91 10.41
N GLY A 81 0.20 9.03 9.43
CA GLY A 81 1.09 7.88 9.54
C GLY A 81 0.44 6.67 8.90
N GLY A 82 0.76 5.49 9.41
CA GLY A 82 0.16 4.29 8.90
C GLY A 82 0.71 3.01 9.49
N ILE A 83 0.19 1.90 8.98
CA ILE A 83 0.52 0.54 9.43
C ILE A 83 1.32 -0.15 8.32
N ILE A 84 2.26 -1.01 8.70
CA ILE A 84 2.98 -1.90 7.80
C ILE A 84 2.80 -3.32 8.32
N SER A 85 2.27 -4.18 7.46
CA SER A 85 2.17 -5.63 7.68
C SER A 85 2.98 -6.36 6.60
N PRO A 86 3.33 -7.63 6.83
CA PRO A 86 3.95 -8.45 5.79
C PRO A 86 3.13 -8.41 4.48
N GLY A 87 3.82 -8.47 3.34
CA GLY A 87 3.15 -8.54 2.04
C GLY A 87 2.65 -9.95 1.77
N VAL A 88 1.48 -10.07 1.15
CA VAL A 88 0.83 -11.36 0.86
C VAL A 88 1.78 -12.32 0.13
N ARG A 89 2.42 -11.87 -0.97
CA ARG A 89 3.37 -12.69 -1.74
C ARG A 89 4.61 -13.04 -0.92
N LEU A 90 5.17 -12.06 -0.21
CA LEU A 90 6.37 -12.25 0.58
C LEU A 90 6.13 -13.32 1.64
N SER A 91 5.06 -13.20 2.42
CA SER A 91 4.70 -14.18 3.45
C SER A 91 4.46 -15.58 2.87
N LEU A 92 3.79 -15.68 1.71
CA LEU A 92 3.48 -16.97 1.09
C LEU A 92 4.75 -17.67 0.57
N ASN A 93 5.63 -16.89 -0.05
CA ASN A 93 6.93 -17.39 -0.51
C ASN A 93 7.77 -17.84 0.69
N THR A 94 7.90 -17.02 1.74
CA THR A 94 8.66 -17.38 2.94
C THR A 94 8.13 -18.66 3.58
N LEU A 95 6.81 -18.85 3.68
CA LEU A 95 6.25 -20.09 4.23
C LEU A 95 6.61 -21.30 3.35
N SER A 96 6.44 -21.17 2.03
CA SER A 96 6.74 -22.26 1.09
C SER A 96 8.23 -22.59 1.03
N ASP A 97 9.11 -21.59 1.19
CA ASP A 97 10.56 -21.77 1.15
C ASP A 97 11.10 -22.34 2.48
N LYS A 98 10.39 -22.15 3.61
CA LYS A 98 10.84 -22.58 4.94
C LYS A 98 10.22 -23.89 5.42
N ALA A 99 9.06 -24.30 4.89
CA ALA A 99 8.37 -25.51 5.30
C ALA A 99 8.41 -26.56 4.19
N THR A 100 9.16 -27.65 4.40
CA THR A 100 9.47 -28.68 3.38
C THR A 100 8.26 -29.29 2.70
N LEU A 101 7.14 -29.43 3.41
CA LEU A 101 5.92 -30.05 2.88
C LEU A 101 4.91 -29.05 2.28
N ILE A 102 5.21 -27.74 2.30
CA ILE A 102 4.35 -26.72 1.73
C ILE A 102 4.83 -26.42 0.30
N PRO A 103 4.07 -26.78 -0.75
CA PRO A 103 4.47 -26.51 -2.12
C PRO A 103 4.40 -25.01 -2.41
N LYS A 104 5.07 -24.57 -3.48
CA LYS A 104 4.87 -23.22 -4.00
C LYS A 104 3.45 -23.07 -4.53
N ILE A 105 2.70 -22.15 -3.93
CA ILE A 105 1.27 -21.97 -4.21
C ILE A 105 1.00 -20.59 -4.80
N ASN A 106 0.16 -20.57 -5.84
CA ASN A 106 -0.49 -19.34 -6.27
C ASN A 106 -1.76 -19.09 -5.46
N LEU A 107 -1.82 -17.89 -4.87
CA LEU A 107 -2.99 -17.42 -4.15
C LEU A 107 -4.11 -17.06 -5.14
N LYS A 108 -5.33 -17.47 -4.83
CA LYS A 108 -6.54 -17.18 -5.58
C LYS A 108 -7.72 -17.08 -4.62
N GLN A 109 -8.82 -16.51 -5.09
CA GLN A 109 -10.05 -16.43 -4.30
C GLN A 109 -10.58 -17.84 -4.06
N ILE A 110 -11.06 -18.08 -2.85
CA ILE A 110 -11.67 -19.35 -2.45
C ILE A 110 -13.02 -19.09 -1.76
N LYS A 111 -13.88 -20.11 -1.75
CA LYS A 111 -15.19 -20.06 -1.08
C LYS A 111 -15.21 -20.79 0.25
N LYS A 112 -14.59 -21.98 0.30
CA LYS A 112 -14.49 -22.78 1.53
C LYS A 112 -13.37 -22.27 2.42
N VAL A 113 -13.61 -22.23 3.73
CA VAL A 113 -12.60 -21.81 4.73
C VAL A 113 -11.78 -23.00 5.20
N ILE A 114 -12.39 -24.15 5.48
CA ILE A 114 -11.65 -25.33 5.93
C ILE A 114 -11.04 -26.02 4.70
N GLY A 115 -9.71 -26.12 4.67
CA GLY A 115 -8.96 -26.86 3.65
C GLY A 115 -8.84 -28.34 4.02
N VAL A 116 -8.96 -29.21 3.03
CA VAL A 116 -8.88 -30.69 3.19
C VAL A 116 -7.52 -31.25 2.75
N ASP A 117 -6.65 -30.39 2.22
CA ASP A 117 -5.31 -30.69 1.78
C ASP A 117 -4.39 -29.50 2.07
N THR A 118 -3.07 -29.69 2.01
CA THR A 118 -2.08 -28.65 2.31
C THR A 118 -2.27 -27.39 1.44
N THR A 119 -2.59 -27.56 0.16
CA THR A 119 -2.75 -26.43 -0.75
C THR A 119 -4.00 -25.61 -0.41
N SER A 120 -5.13 -26.27 -0.14
CA SER A 120 -6.37 -25.58 0.25
C SER A 120 -6.27 -24.96 1.64
N ALA A 121 -5.59 -25.62 2.59
CA ALA A 121 -5.34 -25.08 3.93
C ALA A 121 -4.46 -23.82 3.89
N VAL A 122 -3.35 -23.84 3.15
CA VAL A 122 -2.48 -22.66 2.99
C VAL A 122 -3.21 -21.53 2.27
N ARG A 123 -3.96 -21.82 1.19
CA ARG A 123 -4.77 -20.79 0.52
C ARG A 123 -5.78 -20.17 1.47
N SER A 124 -6.39 -20.95 2.34
CA SER A 124 -7.34 -20.44 3.33
C SER A 124 -6.69 -19.50 4.33
N GLY A 125 -5.59 -19.93 4.95
CA GLY A 125 -4.87 -19.09 5.91
C GLY A 125 -4.43 -17.76 5.31
N PHE A 126 -3.97 -17.75 4.06
CA PHE A 126 -3.56 -16.52 3.39
C PHE A 126 -4.73 -15.66 2.91
N PHE A 127 -5.73 -16.26 2.27
CA PHE A 127 -6.84 -15.48 1.72
C PHE A 127 -7.74 -14.94 2.83
N TRP A 128 -8.26 -15.80 3.70
CA TRP A 128 -9.14 -15.36 4.79
C TRP A 128 -8.38 -14.65 5.91
N GLY A 129 -7.15 -15.06 6.19
CA GLY A 129 -6.32 -14.39 7.20
C GLY A 129 -5.97 -12.96 6.82
N TYR A 130 -5.59 -12.68 5.56
CA TYR A 130 -5.36 -11.30 5.13
C TYR A 130 -6.66 -10.50 5.04
N ALA A 131 -7.77 -11.08 4.59
CA ALA A 131 -9.06 -10.39 4.62
C ALA A 131 -9.43 -9.95 6.05
N GLY A 132 -9.27 -10.85 7.03
CA GLY A 132 -9.49 -10.55 8.45
C GLY A 132 -8.51 -9.51 9.00
N LEU A 133 -7.22 -9.59 8.65
CA LEU A 133 -6.21 -8.60 9.03
C LEU A 133 -6.61 -7.20 8.53
N ILE A 134 -7.06 -7.10 7.27
CA ILE A 134 -7.44 -5.83 6.64
C ILE A 134 -8.66 -5.23 7.35
N ASP A 135 -9.72 -6.00 7.51
CA ASP A 135 -10.94 -5.53 8.17
C ASP A 135 -10.64 -5.09 9.61
N ASN A 136 -9.84 -5.86 10.34
CA ASN A 136 -9.49 -5.53 11.71
C ASN A 136 -8.66 -4.23 11.81
N ILE A 137 -7.65 -4.06 10.96
CA ILE A 137 -6.83 -2.84 10.95
C ILE A 137 -7.69 -1.61 10.61
N ILE A 138 -8.58 -1.70 9.61
CA ILE A 138 -9.50 -0.62 9.26
C ILE A 138 -10.37 -0.26 10.47
N ASN A 139 -10.95 -1.25 11.15
CA ASN A 139 -11.78 -1.03 12.32
C ASN A 139 -11.01 -0.39 13.49
N LEU A 140 -9.76 -0.81 13.72
CA LEU A 140 -8.91 -0.22 14.76
C LEU A 140 -8.59 1.25 14.46
N ILE A 141 -8.28 1.60 13.19
CA ILE A 141 -8.05 2.99 12.77
C ILE A 141 -9.31 3.84 13.01
N ILE A 142 -10.48 3.34 12.61
CA ILE A 142 -11.76 4.03 12.81
C ILE A 142 -12.02 4.25 14.31
N LYS A 143 -11.80 3.22 15.14
CA LYS A 143 -12.01 3.29 16.58
C LYS A 143 -11.07 4.28 17.27
N GLU A 144 -9.78 4.24 16.93
CA GLU A 144 -8.76 5.12 17.51
C GLU A 144 -9.02 6.59 17.16
N THR A 145 -9.30 6.88 15.88
CA THR A 145 -9.43 8.25 15.39
C THR A 145 -10.84 8.82 15.58
N ARG A 146 -11.85 7.96 15.82
CA ARG A 146 -13.28 8.29 15.87
C ARG A 146 -13.75 9.04 14.61
N LYS A 147 -13.29 8.61 13.44
CA LYS A 147 -13.59 9.23 12.13
C LYS A 147 -14.05 8.20 11.12
N SER A 148 -14.85 8.66 10.15
CA SER A 148 -15.19 7.89 8.95
C SER A 148 -14.10 8.06 7.89
N PHE A 149 -13.83 6.99 7.12
CA PHE A 149 -12.81 6.96 6.08
C PHE A 149 -13.36 6.37 4.79
N LYS A 150 -12.92 6.94 3.66
CA LYS A 150 -12.98 6.29 2.35
C LYS A 150 -11.76 5.38 2.23
N VAL A 151 -11.98 4.10 1.96
CA VAL A 151 -10.88 3.13 1.83
C VAL A 151 -10.53 2.98 0.35
N ILE A 152 -9.25 3.18 0.02
CA ILE A 152 -8.72 2.98 -1.33
C ILE A 152 -7.83 1.76 -1.30
N ILE A 153 -7.96 0.90 -2.31
CA ILE A 153 -7.18 -0.31 -2.47
C ILE A 153 -6.35 -0.24 -3.76
N THR A 154 -5.06 -0.58 -3.68
CA THR A 154 -4.10 -0.59 -4.80
C THR A 154 -3.07 -1.71 -4.63
N GLY A 155 -2.14 -1.84 -5.57
CA GLY A 155 -1.06 -2.82 -5.52
C GLY A 155 -1.43 -4.15 -6.18
N GLY A 156 -0.50 -5.12 -6.14
CA GLY A 156 -0.57 -6.34 -6.93
C GLY A 156 -1.73 -7.27 -6.57
N PHE A 157 -2.18 -7.27 -5.32
CA PHE A 157 -3.30 -8.12 -4.85
C PHE A 157 -4.60 -7.36 -4.62
N SER A 158 -4.68 -6.08 -4.97
CA SER A 158 -5.91 -5.31 -4.78
C SER A 158 -7.13 -5.96 -5.42
N GLU A 159 -6.97 -6.45 -6.65
CA GLU A 159 -8.04 -7.09 -7.42
C GLU A 159 -8.54 -8.38 -6.76
N LEU A 160 -7.64 -9.14 -6.12
CA LEU A 160 -7.98 -10.38 -5.44
C LEU A 160 -8.83 -10.14 -4.18
N PHE A 161 -8.54 -9.06 -3.44
CA PHE A 161 -9.14 -8.81 -2.12
C PHE A 161 -10.32 -7.84 -2.15
N LYS A 162 -10.49 -7.02 -3.20
CA LYS A 162 -11.49 -5.92 -3.22
C LYS A 162 -12.91 -6.34 -2.86
N ASN A 163 -13.31 -7.58 -3.16
CA ASN A 163 -14.65 -8.10 -2.92
C ASN A 163 -14.77 -8.92 -1.62
N SER A 164 -13.66 -9.14 -0.91
CA SER A 164 -13.61 -9.96 0.32
C SER A 164 -13.42 -9.15 1.59
N ILE A 165 -13.19 -7.84 1.44
CA ILE A 165 -13.12 -6.86 2.53
C ILE A 165 -14.55 -6.40 2.81
N LYS A 166 -14.94 -6.36 4.10
CA LYS A 166 -16.29 -5.95 4.50
C LYS A 166 -16.53 -4.46 4.27
N THR A 167 -15.49 -3.65 4.46
CA THR A 167 -15.55 -2.21 4.18
C THR A 167 -15.59 -1.96 2.68
N LYS A 168 -16.51 -1.11 2.22
CA LYS A 168 -16.56 -0.69 0.81
C LYS A 168 -15.25 -0.01 0.41
N VAL A 169 -14.59 -0.55 -0.62
CA VAL A 169 -13.31 -0.04 -1.12
C VAL A 169 -13.44 0.58 -2.51
N ILE A 170 -12.60 1.57 -2.80
CA ILE A 170 -12.40 2.15 -4.12
C ILE A 170 -11.11 1.58 -4.69
N HIS A 171 -11.20 0.82 -5.79
CA HIS A 171 -10.02 0.25 -6.45
C HIS A 171 -9.39 1.27 -7.40
N ASN A 172 -8.10 1.59 -7.21
CA ASN A 172 -7.37 2.53 -8.06
C ASN A 172 -5.89 2.14 -8.16
N LYS A 173 -5.52 1.43 -9.24
CA LYS A 173 -4.15 0.94 -9.46
C LYS A 173 -3.14 2.06 -9.76
N ASP A 174 -3.61 3.20 -10.26
CA ASP A 174 -2.72 4.29 -10.72
C ASP A 174 -2.47 5.34 -9.63
N ILE A 175 -2.79 5.04 -8.39
CA ILE A 175 -2.76 6.03 -7.30
C ILE A 175 -1.36 6.65 -7.12
N THR A 176 -0.30 5.85 -7.21
CA THR A 176 1.09 6.34 -7.10
C THR A 176 1.43 7.29 -8.26
N ILE A 177 1.06 6.94 -9.49
CA ILE A 177 1.33 7.75 -10.68
C ILE A 177 0.54 9.06 -10.65
N LYS A 178 -0.75 9.00 -10.27
CA LYS A 178 -1.60 10.19 -10.06
C LYS A 178 -1.01 11.11 -8.98
N GLY A 179 -0.44 10.52 -7.93
CA GLY A 179 0.28 11.22 -6.87
C GLY A 179 1.50 11.97 -7.38
N LEU A 180 2.35 11.29 -8.16
CA LEU A 180 3.53 11.89 -8.78
C LEU A 180 3.16 13.03 -9.73
N PHE A 181 2.14 12.83 -10.58
CA PHE A 181 1.63 13.86 -11.49
C PHE A 181 1.09 15.09 -10.75
N LYS A 182 0.41 14.89 -9.61
CA LYS A 182 -0.08 16.01 -8.80
C LYS A 182 1.07 16.73 -8.09
N ALA A 183 2.07 15.99 -7.62
CA ALA A 183 3.25 16.55 -6.97
C ALA A 183 4.17 17.32 -7.95
N SER A 184 4.20 16.94 -9.24
CA SER A 184 5.04 17.61 -10.24
C SER A 184 4.66 19.07 -10.48
N LYS A 185 3.45 19.51 -10.08
CA LYS A 185 3.04 20.92 -10.07
C LYS A 185 3.83 21.80 -9.09
N LEU A 186 4.68 21.20 -8.25
CA LEU A 186 5.57 21.89 -7.31
C LEU A 186 6.97 22.15 -7.86
N ILE A 187 7.27 21.64 -9.07
CA ILE A 187 8.52 21.85 -9.80
C ILE A 187 8.46 23.22 -10.47
#